data_AF-X0QBH0-F1
#
_entry.id   AF-X0QBH0-F1
#
_cell.length_a   1.000
_cell.length_b   1.000
_cell.length_c   1.000
_cell.angle_alpha   90.00
_cell.angle_beta   90.00
_cell.angle_gamma   90.00
#
_symmetry.space_group_name_H-M   'P 1'
#
loop_
_entity.id
_entity.type
_entity.pdbx_description
1 polymer ?
#
loop_
_entity_poly.entity_id
_entity_poly.type
_entity_poly.pdbx_seq_one_letter_code
_entity_poly.pdbx_strand_id
1 'polypeptide(L)'
;MFLAASKFPKVRETRPPKLAELREIKDKMEDKFQYLFAGPDEDPEGNPTILRWSRKKKEQYIGSEKNGKATRWGVYWRKGEWVEE
;
A
#
# COMPACT_ATOMS: atom_id res chain seq x y z
N MET A 1 7.97 -1.89 0.19
CA MET A 1 7.37 -3.25 0.13
C MET A 1 6.73 -3.42 -1.23
N PHE A 2 6.82 -4.61 -1.85
CA PHE A 2 6.21 -4.92 -3.14
C PHE A 2 5.88 -6.42 -3.18
N LEU A 3 4.96 -6.82 -4.06
CA LEU A 3 4.70 -8.22 -4.37
C LEU A 3 5.42 -8.58 -5.67
N ALA A 4 6.02 -9.77 -5.68
CA ALA A 4 6.67 -10.34 -6.85
C ALA A 4 6.04 -11.69 -7.19
N ALA A 5 6.03 -12.04 -8.47
CA ALA A 5 5.59 -13.36 -8.90
C ALA A 5 6.44 -14.48 -8.26
N SER A 6 5.78 -15.57 -7.86
CA SER A 6 6.44 -16.71 -7.21
C SER A 6 7.50 -17.41 -8.08
N LYS A 7 7.37 -17.31 -9.40
CA LYS A 7 8.31 -17.90 -10.38
C LYS A 7 9.43 -16.92 -10.80
N PHE A 8 9.74 -15.91 -10.00
CA PHE A 8 10.90 -15.04 -10.23
C PHE A 8 12.20 -15.89 -10.24
N PRO A 9 13.17 -15.64 -11.15
CA PRO A 9 13.26 -14.54 -12.12
C PRO A 9 12.62 -14.82 -13.49
N LYS A 10 11.98 -15.97 -13.69
CA LYS A 10 11.33 -16.35 -14.97
C LYS A 10 10.13 -15.46 -15.28
N VAL A 11 9.32 -15.16 -14.26
CA VAL A 11 8.24 -14.17 -14.33
C VAL A 11 8.69 -12.94 -13.54
N ARG A 12 8.81 -11.80 -14.22
CA ARG A 12 9.34 -10.55 -13.63
C ARG A 12 8.26 -9.52 -13.35
N GLU A 13 7.05 -9.99 -13.10
CA GLU A 13 5.95 -9.14 -12.68
C GLU A 13 6.13 -8.74 -11.22
N THR A 14 6.14 -7.44 -10.97
CA THR A 14 6.16 -6.85 -9.62
C THR A 14 5.09 -5.78 -9.54
N ARG A 15 4.45 -5.65 -8.39
CA ARG A 15 3.42 -4.63 -8.16
C ARG A 15 3.38 -4.17 -6.72
N PRO A 16 2.88 -2.96 -6.43
CA PRO A 16 2.54 -2.59 -5.06
C PRO A 16 1.42 -3.51 -4.54
N PRO A 17 1.48 -3.94 -3.28
CA PRO A 17 0.38 -4.67 -2.66
C PRO A 17 -0.81 -3.74 -2.45
N LYS A 18 -2.02 -4.30 -2.61
CA LYS A 18 -3.23 -3.62 -2.14
C LYS A 18 -3.35 -3.79 -0.63
N LEU A 19 -3.90 -2.81 0.07
CA LEU A 19 -4.06 -2.93 1.53
C LEU A 19 -4.99 -4.07 1.92
N ALA A 20 -6.09 -4.24 1.18
CA ALA A 20 -7.03 -5.35 1.38
C ALA A 20 -6.32 -6.73 1.34
N GLU A 21 -5.41 -6.93 0.37
CA GLU A 21 -4.63 -8.19 0.27
C GLU A 21 -3.67 -8.38 1.43
N LEU A 22 -3.07 -7.29 1.93
CA LEU A 22 -2.18 -7.37 3.08
C LEU A 22 -2.95 -7.74 4.35
N ARG A 23 -4.21 -7.33 4.49
CA ARG A 23 -5.02 -7.65 5.69
C ARG A 23 -5.24 -9.15 5.84
N GLU A 24 -5.38 -9.89 4.76
CA GLU A 24 -5.55 -11.35 4.80
C GLU A 24 -4.34 -12.05 5.44
N ILE A 25 -3.16 -11.41 5.42
CA ILE A 25 -1.93 -11.91 6.02
C ILE A 25 -1.47 -11.08 7.23
N LYS A 26 -2.34 -10.24 7.79
CA LYS A 26 -2.02 -9.34 8.91
C LYS A 26 -1.38 -10.07 10.09
N ASP A 27 -1.91 -11.23 10.44
CA ASP A 27 -1.44 -12.03 11.60
C ASP A 27 -0.07 -12.66 11.38
N LYS A 28 0.40 -12.72 10.12
CA LYS A 28 1.72 -13.23 9.74
C LYS A 28 2.75 -12.12 9.59
N MET A 29 2.34 -10.85 9.66
CA MET A 29 3.25 -9.70 9.55
C MET A 29 3.86 -9.32 10.89
N GLU A 30 5.12 -8.90 10.84
CA GLU A 30 5.82 -8.35 12.01
C GLU A 30 5.13 -7.09 12.57
N ASP A 31 5.25 -6.87 13.89
CA ASP A 31 4.61 -5.76 14.61
C ASP A 31 4.92 -4.38 14.00
N LYS A 32 6.14 -4.20 13.48
CA LYS A 32 6.57 -2.96 12.83
C LYS A 32 5.75 -2.58 11.60
N PHE A 33 4.98 -3.51 11.01
CA PHE A 33 4.11 -3.27 9.86
C PHE A 33 2.65 -3.12 10.23
N GLN A 34 2.28 -3.31 11.50
CA GLN A 34 0.88 -3.30 11.91
C GLN A 34 0.19 -1.95 11.68
N TYR A 35 0.96 -0.85 11.67
CA TYR A 35 0.48 0.50 11.32
C TYR A 35 -0.13 0.61 9.92
N LEU A 36 0.27 -0.27 8.99
CA LEU A 36 -0.28 -0.29 7.63
C LEU A 36 -1.76 -0.66 7.63
N PHE A 37 -2.19 -1.51 8.55
CA PHE A 37 -3.58 -1.97 8.66
C PHE A 37 -4.51 -0.96 9.33
N ALA A 38 -3.98 0.13 9.87
CA ALA A 38 -4.78 1.28 10.30
C ALA A 38 -5.19 2.17 9.11
N GLY A 39 -4.63 1.95 7.92
CA GLY A 39 -4.96 2.70 6.72
C GLY A 39 -6.31 2.31 6.12
N PRO A 40 -6.90 3.15 5.25
CA PRO A 40 -8.14 2.84 4.56
C PRO A 40 -7.89 1.89 3.37
N ASP A 41 -8.81 0.95 3.12
CA ASP A 41 -8.73 0.01 1.99
C ASP A 41 -9.19 0.61 0.66
N GLU A 42 -9.99 1.67 0.74
CA GLU A 42 -10.54 2.39 -0.39
C GLU A 42 -10.36 3.89 -0.16
N ASP A 43 -10.21 4.66 -1.24
CA ASP A 43 -10.25 6.11 -1.17
C ASP A 43 -11.69 6.64 -1.05
N PRO A 44 -11.91 7.96 -0.85
CA PRO A 44 -13.24 8.54 -0.78
C PRO A 44 -14.11 8.35 -2.04
N GLU A 45 -13.51 7.97 -3.17
CA GLU A 45 -14.20 7.66 -4.43
C GLU A 45 -14.43 6.16 -4.64
N GLY A 46 -14.09 5.31 -3.66
CA GLY A 46 -14.24 3.85 -3.70
C GLY A 46 -13.17 3.13 -4.52
N ASN A 47 -12.05 3.79 -4.85
CA ASN A 47 -10.94 3.14 -5.56
C ASN A 47 -10.04 2.38 -4.56
N PRO A 48 -9.56 1.17 -4.92
CA PRO A 48 -8.71 0.38 -4.04
C PRO A 48 -7.39 1.08 -3.72
N THR A 49 -6.97 0.97 -2.47
CA THR A 49 -5.71 1.54 -2.01
C THR A 49 -4.55 0.56 -2.16
N ILE A 50 -3.38 1.13 -2.47
CA ILE A 50 -2.12 0.45 -2.69
C ILE A 50 -1.03 1.08 -1.84
N LEU A 51 -0.14 0.25 -1.32
CA LEU A 51 1.01 0.71 -0.56
C LEU A 51 2.15 1.08 -1.51
N ARG A 52 2.65 2.31 -1.38
CA ARG A 52 3.72 2.86 -2.23
C ARG A 52 4.86 3.40 -1.38
N TRP A 53 5.98 3.71 -2.05
CA TRP A 53 7.16 4.29 -1.43
C TRP A 53 7.43 5.68 -2.02
N SER A 54 7.46 6.69 -1.16
CA SER A 54 7.84 8.05 -1.54
C SER A 54 9.36 8.16 -1.54
N ARG A 55 9.97 8.34 -2.72
CA ARG A 55 11.42 8.56 -2.82
C ARG A 55 11.87 9.88 -2.19
N LYS A 56 11.02 10.91 -2.28
CA LYS A 56 11.30 12.26 -1.74
C LYS A 56 11.33 12.25 -0.22
N LYS A 57 10.33 11.63 0.41
CA LYS A 57 10.20 11.58 1.86
C LYS A 57 10.85 10.33 2.50
N LYS A 58 11.29 9.38 1.67
CA LYS A 58 11.88 8.09 2.08
C LYS A 58 11.00 7.33 3.08
N GLU A 59 9.70 7.29 2.80
CA GLU A 59 8.69 6.65 3.65
C GLU A 59 7.63 5.94 2.81
N GLN A 60 6.85 5.08 3.47
CA GLN A 60 5.69 4.45 2.87
C GLN A 60 4.49 5.40 2.91
N TYR A 61 3.69 5.38 1.85
CA TYR A 61 2.43 6.11 1.79
C TYR A 61 1.37 5.22 1.14
N ILE A 62 0.11 5.45 1.48
CA ILE A 62 -1.01 4.79 0.82
C ILE A 62 -1.45 5.72 -0.30
N GLY A 63 -1.57 5.20 -1.51
CA GLY A 63 -2.27 5.88 -2.60
C GLY A 63 -3.42 5.03 -3.08
N SER A 64 -4.25 5.53 -3.99
CA SER A 64 -5.24 4.69 -4.66
C SER A 64 -4.92 4.48 -6.13
N GLU A 65 -5.47 3.41 -6.70
CA GLU A 65 -5.41 3.17 -8.14
C GLU A 65 -6.81 2.97 -8.72
N LYS A 66 -7.00 3.46 -9.95
CA LYS A 66 -8.19 3.25 -10.76
C LYS A 66 -7.75 2.72 -12.11
N ASN A 67 -8.23 1.53 -12.49
CA ASN A 67 -7.92 0.89 -13.78
C ASN A 67 -6.40 0.81 -14.07
N GLY A 68 -5.59 0.44 -13.08
CA GLY A 68 -4.13 0.32 -13.22
C GLY A 68 -3.37 1.65 -13.25
N LYS A 69 -4.05 2.78 -13.07
CA LYS A 69 -3.44 4.11 -12.98
C LYS A 69 -3.56 4.63 -11.56
N ALA A 70 -2.47 5.20 -11.04
CA ALA A 70 -2.51 5.89 -9.76
C ALA A 70 -3.44 7.12 -9.85
N THR A 71 -4.28 7.30 -8.85
CA THR A 71 -5.08 8.51 -8.69
C THR A 71 -4.21 9.65 -8.12
N ARG A 72 -4.82 10.81 -7.88
CA ARG A 72 -4.17 11.92 -7.16
C ARG A 72 -4.29 11.79 -5.64
N TRP A 73 -4.99 10.78 -5.16
CA TRP A 73 -5.26 10.60 -3.74
C TRP A 73 -4.13 9.83 -3.05
N GLY A 74 -3.76 10.27 -1.85
CA GLY A 74 -2.83 9.54 -1.02
C GLY A 74 -2.69 10.12 0.37
N VAL A 75 -2.37 9.24 1.31
CA VAL A 75 -2.22 9.53 2.73
C VAL A 75 -0.86 9.08 3.25
N TYR A 76 -0.34 9.82 4.23
CA TYR A 76 0.94 9.58 4.88
C TYR A 76 0.75 9.24 6.36
N TRP A 77 1.64 8.41 6.90
CA TRP A 77 1.59 8.04 8.32
C TRP A 77 2.22 9.15 9.17
N ARG A 78 1.45 9.77 10.04
CA ARG A 78 1.87 10.86 10.94
C ARG A 78 1.33 10.58 12.33
N LYS A 79 2.19 10.61 13.35
CA LYS A 79 1.78 10.56 14.77
C LYS A 79 0.80 9.44 15.16
N GLY A 80 0.78 8.31 14.44
CA GLY A 80 -0.13 7.21 14.73
C GLY A 80 -1.41 7.16 13.89
N GLU A 81 -1.55 8.04 12.90
CA GLU A 81 -2.71 8.15 12.03
C GLU A 81 -2.30 8.35 10.56
N TRP A 82 -3.20 7.97 9.64
CA TRP A 82 -3.06 8.24 8.21
C TRP A 82 -3.73 9.57 7.87
N VAL A 83 -2.96 10.52 7.35
CA VAL A 83 -3.44 11.87 7.02
C VAL A 83 -3.23 12.18 5.55
N GLU A 84 -4.19 12.87 4.94
CA GLU A 84 -4.08 13.44 3.60
C GLU A 84 -3.13 14.66 3.66
N GLU A 85 -2.12 14.71 2.79
CA GLU A 85 -1.15 15.82 2.67
C GLU A 85 -1.14 16.41 1.26
#